data_AF-A0A7W0K3G6-F1
#
_entry.id   AF-A0A7W0K3G6-F1
#
_cell.length_a   1.000
_cell.length_b   1.000
_cell.length_c   1.000
_cell.angle_alpha   90.00
_cell.angle_beta   90.00
_cell.angle_gamma   90.00
#
_symmetry.space_group_name_H-M   'P 1'
#
loop_
_entity.id
_entity.type
_entity.pdbx_description
1 polymer ?
#
loop_
_entity_poly.entity_id
_entity_poly.type
_entity_poly.pdbx_seq_one_letter_code
_entity_poly.pdbx_strand_id
1 'polypeptide(L)'
;MRSDRATWWKAHHPGLLLRDSGELVRDPGWPDEILLDSSTRHKRKGIGSIVTRWIEQCRRSGYAAVEPDNLDFFTRSRHLLTRSDNLALARLLGRQAHTSGLAFAQKNLEGVTSRERERAGFDFAVAEECQVYSECAAYTSVYGRHVLEI
;
A
#
# COMPACT_ATOMS: atom_id res chain seq x y z
N MET A 1 -1.67 -2.35 10.35
CA MET A 1 -2.45 -3.55 10.70
C MET A 1 -2.91 -3.56 12.15
N ARG A 2 -4.23 -3.42 12.39
CA ARG A 2 -4.90 -3.55 13.70
C ARG A 2 -4.62 -4.86 14.47
N SER A 3 -4.96 -4.87 15.76
CA SER A 3 -4.54 -5.85 16.78
C SER A 3 -4.77 -7.35 16.46
N ASP A 4 -5.89 -7.70 15.85
CA ASP A 4 -6.23 -9.07 15.44
C ASP A 4 -5.33 -9.54 14.28
N ARG A 5 -5.19 -8.69 13.25
CA ARG A 5 -4.31 -8.94 12.11
C ARG A 5 -2.84 -8.96 12.54
N ALA A 6 -2.44 -8.02 13.41
CA ALA A 6 -1.09 -7.96 13.96
C ALA A 6 -0.69 -9.28 14.65
N THR A 7 -1.62 -9.92 15.35
CA THR A 7 -1.38 -11.22 16.00
C THR A 7 -1.12 -12.32 14.97
N TRP A 8 -1.93 -12.38 13.92
CA TRP A 8 -1.73 -13.35 12.83
C TRP A 8 -0.39 -13.17 12.12
N TRP A 9 0.00 -11.93 11.79
CA TRP A 9 1.28 -11.65 11.13
C TRP A 9 2.49 -11.99 12.00
N LYS A 10 2.43 -11.70 13.31
CA LYS A 10 3.50 -12.11 14.24
C LYS A 10 3.66 -13.62 14.31
N ALA A 11 2.54 -14.37 14.29
CA ALA A 11 2.57 -15.82 14.38
C ALA A 11 3.04 -16.51 13.08
N HIS A 12 2.59 -16.03 11.91
CA HIS A 12 2.79 -16.74 10.64
C HIS A 12 3.90 -16.14 9.77
N HIS A 13 4.16 -14.84 9.91
CA HIS A 13 5.06 -14.09 9.03
C HIS A 13 5.94 -13.07 9.79
N PRO A 14 6.58 -13.44 10.92
CA PRO A 14 7.33 -12.49 11.74
C PRO A 14 8.51 -11.82 11.01
N GLY A 15 9.04 -12.46 9.96
CA GLY A 15 10.12 -11.93 9.12
C GLY A 15 9.67 -10.91 8.06
N LEU A 16 8.36 -10.69 7.91
CA LEU A 16 7.79 -9.67 7.02
C LEU A 16 7.36 -8.40 7.77
N LEU A 17 7.56 -8.36 9.09
CA LEU A 17 7.31 -7.20 9.93
C LEU A 17 8.57 -6.35 10.05
N LEU A 18 8.42 -5.03 9.91
CA LEU A 18 9.53 -4.09 10.00
C LEU A 18 10.08 -4.06 11.43
N ARG A 19 11.40 -4.13 11.53
CA ARG A 19 12.11 -4.08 12.80
C ARG A 19 13.22 -3.06 12.79
N ASP A 20 13.42 -2.44 13.94
CA ASP A 20 14.58 -1.60 14.23
C ASP A 20 15.28 -2.18 15.46
N SER A 21 16.53 -2.59 15.31
CA SER A 21 17.33 -3.16 16.41
C SER A 21 16.64 -4.31 17.16
N GLY A 22 15.84 -5.12 16.45
CA GLY A 22 15.08 -6.25 16.99
C GLY A 22 13.64 -5.92 17.39
N GLU A 23 13.32 -4.65 17.62
CA GLU A 23 11.99 -4.19 18.05
C GLU A 23 11.06 -3.96 16.87
N LEU A 24 9.77 -4.25 17.04
CA LEU A 24 8.76 -4.04 16.01
C LEU A 24 8.48 -2.55 15.80
N VAL A 25 8.54 -2.10 14.55
CA VAL A 25 8.23 -0.72 14.20
C VAL A 25 6.72 -0.55 14.07
N ARG A 26 6.17 0.33 14.88
CA ARG A 26 4.75 0.68 14.91
C ARG A 26 4.49 2.01 14.20
N ASP A 27 3.30 2.14 13.65
CA ASP A 27 2.88 3.40 13.04
C ASP A 27 2.67 4.45 14.15
N PRO A 28 3.30 5.63 14.07
CA PRO A 28 3.10 6.69 15.05
C PRO A 28 1.67 7.27 15.05
N GLY A 29 0.98 7.24 13.90
CA GLY A 29 -0.41 7.67 13.79
C GLY A 29 -1.41 6.61 14.26
N TRP A 30 -1.04 5.33 14.14
CA TRP A 30 -1.84 4.20 14.60
C TRP A 30 -0.98 3.21 15.42
N PRO A 31 -0.77 3.47 16.73
CA PRO A 31 0.19 2.72 17.54
C PRO A 31 -0.13 1.23 17.70
N ASP A 32 -1.38 0.81 17.48
CA ASP A 32 -1.76 -0.60 17.47
C ASP A 32 -1.24 -1.34 16.22
N GLU A 33 -0.84 -0.59 15.18
CA GLU A 33 -0.41 -1.10 13.90
C GLU A 33 1.09 -1.31 13.78
N ILE A 34 1.49 -2.46 13.22
CA ILE A 34 2.89 -2.79 12.90
C ILE A 34 3.11 -2.61 11.40
N LEU A 35 4.24 -2.00 11.03
CA LEU A 35 4.62 -1.78 9.63
C LEU A 35 5.11 -3.08 8.98
N LEU A 36 4.77 -3.24 7.70
CA LEU A 36 5.33 -4.29 6.86
C LEU A 36 6.71 -3.90 6.34
N ASP A 37 7.57 -4.88 6.19
CA ASP A 37 8.93 -4.67 5.73
C ASP A 37 9.04 -4.85 4.22
N SER A 38 9.03 -3.75 3.49
CA SER A 38 9.21 -3.74 2.03
C SER A 38 10.67 -3.58 1.59
N SER A 39 11.66 -3.57 2.50
CA SER A 39 13.06 -3.18 2.25
C SER A 39 13.82 -4.08 1.26
N THR A 40 13.39 -5.34 1.11
CA THR A 40 14.07 -6.29 0.21
C THR A 40 13.11 -6.91 -0.78
N ARG A 41 13.63 -7.32 -1.94
CA ARG A 41 12.86 -8.06 -2.94
C ARG A 41 12.23 -9.33 -2.36
N HIS A 42 12.94 -10.04 -1.48
CA HIS A 42 12.42 -11.25 -0.86
C HIS A 42 11.20 -10.96 0.02
N LYS A 43 11.29 -9.94 0.89
CA LYS A 43 10.18 -9.55 1.77
C LYS A 43 8.99 -9.01 0.96
N ARG A 44 9.22 -8.20 -0.07
CA ARG A 44 8.15 -7.74 -0.99
C ARG A 44 7.44 -8.90 -1.69
N LYS A 45 8.16 -9.94 -2.10
CA LYS A 45 7.53 -11.16 -2.65
C LYS A 45 6.70 -11.89 -1.61
N GLY A 46 7.21 -12.04 -0.39
CA GLY A 46 6.47 -12.67 0.72
C GLY A 46 5.17 -11.93 1.04
N ILE A 47 5.24 -10.60 1.18
CA ILE A 47 4.07 -9.74 1.37
C ILE A 47 3.12 -9.89 0.18
N GLY A 48 3.65 -9.77 -1.04
CA GLY A 48 2.90 -9.92 -2.28
C GLY A 48 2.12 -11.23 -2.34
N SER A 49 2.73 -12.37 -2.05
CA SER A 49 2.07 -13.68 -2.08
C SER A 49 0.89 -13.79 -1.09
N ILE A 50 0.96 -13.11 0.05
CA ILE A 50 -0.13 -13.09 1.03
C ILE A 50 -1.27 -12.21 0.52
N VAL A 51 -0.94 -10.97 0.13
CA VAL A 51 -1.92 -9.98 -0.34
C VAL A 51 -2.58 -10.42 -1.65
N THR A 52 -1.85 -11.10 -2.55
CA THR A 52 -2.39 -11.70 -3.78
C THR A 52 -3.61 -12.56 -3.51
N ARG A 53 -3.57 -13.41 -2.47
CA ARG A 53 -4.72 -14.27 -2.14
C ARG A 53 -5.95 -13.46 -1.71
N TRP A 54 -5.73 -12.31 -1.07
CA TRP A 54 -6.80 -11.39 -0.71
C TRP A 54 -7.37 -10.68 -1.95
N ILE A 55 -6.51 -10.22 -2.86
CA ILE A 55 -6.91 -9.62 -4.14
C ILE A 55 -7.76 -10.61 -4.97
N GLU A 56 -7.31 -11.86 -5.09
CA GLU A 56 -8.07 -12.91 -5.79
C GLU A 56 -9.42 -13.18 -5.11
N GLN A 57 -9.48 -13.12 -3.78
CA GLN A 57 -10.74 -13.22 -3.04
C GLN A 57 -11.67 -12.05 -3.36
N CYS A 58 -11.16 -10.82 -3.45
CA CYS A 58 -11.97 -9.67 -3.89
C CYS A 58 -12.57 -9.92 -5.27
N ARG A 59 -11.80 -10.47 -6.21
CA ARG A 59 -12.33 -10.81 -7.54
C ARG A 59 -13.44 -11.86 -7.47
N ARG A 60 -13.24 -12.93 -6.69
CA ARG A 60 -14.26 -13.98 -6.49
C ARG A 60 -15.53 -13.44 -5.84
N SER A 61 -15.38 -12.44 -4.97
CA SER A 61 -16.49 -11.75 -4.32
C SER A 61 -17.19 -10.70 -5.20
N GLY A 62 -16.76 -10.52 -6.46
CA GLY A 62 -17.44 -9.66 -7.43
C GLY A 62 -17.05 -8.18 -7.38
N TYR A 63 -16.00 -7.82 -6.63
CA TYR A 63 -15.48 -6.45 -6.65
C TYR A 63 -14.87 -6.11 -8.01
N ALA A 64 -14.89 -4.82 -8.36
CA ALA A 64 -14.31 -4.29 -9.59
C ALA A 64 -12.88 -3.73 -9.40
N ALA A 65 -12.52 -3.40 -8.16
CA ALA A 65 -11.26 -2.77 -7.82
C ALA A 65 -10.78 -3.16 -6.42
N VAL A 66 -9.50 -2.93 -6.15
CA VAL A 66 -8.91 -3.00 -4.82
C VAL A 66 -8.12 -1.74 -4.52
N GLU A 67 -8.20 -1.29 -3.27
CA GLU A 67 -7.38 -0.22 -2.70
C GLU A 67 -6.55 -0.83 -1.55
N PRO A 68 -5.29 -1.21 -1.80
CA PRO A 68 -4.41 -1.59 -0.71
C PRO A 68 -3.97 -0.32 0.03
N ASP A 69 -4.47 -0.20 1.24
CA ASP A 69 -4.10 0.86 2.16
C ASP A 69 -2.61 0.79 2.58
N ASN A 70 -2.09 1.91 3.09
CA ASN A 70 -0.75 2.06 3.66
C ASN A 70 0.41 1.81 2.68
N LEU A 71 0.28 2.09 1.38
CA LEU A 71 1.45 2.04 0.48
C LEU A 71 2.44 3.20 0.68
N ASP A 72 2.17 4.11 1.61
CA ASP A 72 2.95 5.30 1.95
C ASP A 72 3.73 5.18 3.28
N PHE A 73 3.71 4.01 3.95
CA PHE A 73 4.31 3.83 5.29
C PHE A 73 5.81 4.13 5.36
N PHE A 74 6.53 4.24 4.24
CA PHE A 74 7.92 4.72 4.23
C PHE A 74 8.05 6.10 4.90
N THR A 75 7.04 6.96 4.77
CA THR A 75 6.98 8.28 5.42
C THR A 75 6.95 8.20 6.94
N ARG A 76 6.49 7.07 7.49
CA ARG A 76 6.30 6.79 8.92
C ARG A 76 7.24 5.70 9.45
N SER A 77 8.22 5.29 8.65
CA SER A 77 9.12 4.15 8.93
C SER A 77 10.39 4.51 9.70
N ARG A 78 10.55 5.76 10.17
CA ARG A 78 11.80 6.26 10.77
C ARG A 78 13.01 6.10 9.85
N HIS A 79 12.82 6.34 8.55
CA HIS A 79 13.83 6.19 7.48
C HIS A 79 14.30 4.76 7.22
N LEU A 80 13.68 3.74 7.81
CA LEU A 80 14.03 2.33 7.57
C LEU A 80 13.56 1.82 6.21
N LEU A 81 12.62 2.53 5.58
CA LEU A 81 12.09 2.22 4.27
C LEU A 81 12.13 3.44 3.36
N THR A 82 12.28 3.18 2.06
CA THR A 82 12.29 4.23 1.05
C THR A 82 11.00 4.25 0.24
N ARG A 83 10.71 5.39 -0.40
CA ARG A 83 9.63 5.50 -1.41
C ARG A 83 9.75 4.42 -2.49
N SER A 84 10.96 4.10 -2.91
CA SER A 84 11.23 3.07 -3.92
C SER A 84 10.86 1.66 -3.44
N ASP A 85 11.06 1.34 -2.16
CA ASP A 85 10.69 0.04 -1.60
C ASP A 85 9.17 -0.15 -1.63
N ASN A 86 8.43 0.86 -1.19
CA ASN A 86 6.99 0.88 -1.22
C ASN A 86 6.41 0.86 -2.63
N LEU A 87 6.94 1.65 -3.57
CA LEU A 87 6.51 1.61 -4.97
C LEU A 87 6.85 0.28 -5.66
N ALA A 88 7.95 -0.37 -5.28
CA ALA A 88 8.26 -1.71 -5.78
C ALA A 88 7.26 -2.76 -5.28
N LEU A 89 6.75 -2.60 -4.05
CA LEU A 89 5.66 -3.42 -3.52
C LEU A 89 4.35 -3.11 -4.24
N ALA A 90 3.98 -1.83 -4.39
CA ALA A 90 2.80 -1.39 -5.13
C ALA A 90 2.77 -1.98 -6.54
N ARG A 91 3.90 -1.93 -7.27
CA ARG A 91 4.05 -2.52 -8.59
C ARG A 91 3.86 -4.05 -8.63
N LEU A 92 4.20 -4.78 -7.56
CA LEU A 92 3.91 -6.21 -7.47
C LEU A 92 2.41 -6.45 -7.32
N LEU A 93 1.75 -5.66 -6.46
CA LEU A 93 0.33 -5.79 -6.18
C LEU A 93 -0.54 -5.33 -7.35
N GLY A 94 -0.19 -4.23 -8.02
CA GLY A 94 -0.92 -3.72 -9.19
C GLY A 94 -0.94 -4.73 -10.34
N ARG A 95 0.21 -5.35 -10.64
CA ARG A 95 0.24 -6.46 -11.62
C ARG A 95 -0.67 -7.62 -11.25
N GLN A 96 -0.77 -7.94 -9.95
CA GLN A 96 -1.65 -9.00 -9.51
C GLN A 96 -3.12 -8.59 -9.63
N ALA A 97 -3.48 -7.38 -9.23
CA ALA A 97 -4.83 -6.84 -9.38
C ALA A 97 -5.28 -6.92 -10.84
N HIS A 98 -4.45 -6.44 -11.78
CA HIS A 98 -4.74 -6.53 -13.20
C HIS A 98 -4.84 -7.97 -13.71
N THR A 99 -3.97 -8.87 -13.26
CA THR A 99 -4.04 -10.31 -13.58
C THR A 99 -5.34 -10.95 -13.09
N SER A 100 -5.85 -10.49 -11.94
CA SER A 100 -7.15 -10.89 -11.40
C SER A 100 -8.33 -10.13 -12.03
N GLY A 101 -8.10 -9.24 -13.02
CA GLY A 101 -9.15 -8.47 -13.67
C GLY A 101 -9.77 -7.39 -12.78
N LEU A 102 -9.00 -6.86 -11.83
CA LEU A 102 -9.39 -5.79 -10.91
C LEU A 102 -8.61 -4.52 -11.23
N ALA A 103 -9.27 -3.36 -11.14
CA ALA A 103 -8.56 -2.08 -11.09
C ALA A 103 -7.80 -1.92 -9.76
N PHE A 104 -6.74 -1.14 -9.76
CA PHE A 104 -5.82 -0.96 -8.64
C PHE A 104 -5.72 0.50 -8.24
N ALA A 105 -6.09 0.82 -7.00
CA ALA A 105 -6.08 2.19 -6.50
C ALA A 105 -4.76 2.56 -5.83
N GLN A 106 -4.32 3.81 -6.05
CA GLN A 106 -3.40 4.49 -5.15
C GLN A 106 -4.18 4.96 -3.92
N LYS A 107 -3.78 4.56 -2.71
CA LYS A 107 -4.28 5.15 -1.47
C LYS A 107 -3.33 6.22 -0.97
N ASN A 108 -3.85 7.44 -0.76
CA ASN A 108 -3.10 8.61 -0.29
C ASN A 108 -1.79 8.78 -1.07
N LEU A 109 -0.66 9.10 -0.42
CA LEU A 109 0.64 9.35 -1.06
C LEU A 109 0.58 10.44 -2.14
N GLU A 110 0.41 11.69 -1.74
CA GLU A 110 0.49 12.80 -2.68
C GLU A 110 1.87 12.87 -3.39
N GLY A 111 1.88 13.54 -4.54
CA GLY A 111 3.10 13.71 -5.34
C GLY A 111 3.57 12.46 -6.08
N VAL A 112 2.75 11.40 -6.23
CA VAL A 112 3.02 10.32 -7.19
C VAL A 112 3.04 10.89 -8.60
N THR A 113 4.15 10.72 -9.30
CA THR A 113 4.29 11.20 -10.69
C THR A 113 3.54 10.29 -11.66
N SER A 114 3.21 10.79 -12.87
CA SER A 114 2.59 9.96 -13.92
C SER A 114 3.41 8.71 -14.26
N ARG A 115 4.74 8.81 -14.17
CA ARG A 115 5.67 7.66 -14.36
C ARG A 115 5.56 6.65 -13.22
N GLU A 116 5.46 7.11 -11.98
CA GLU A 116 5.28 6.21 -10.83
C GLU A 116 3.89 5.55 -10.88
N ARG A 117 2.84 6.30 -11.24
CA ARG A 117 1.50 5.77 -11.52
C ARG A 117 1.55 4.60 -12.50
N GLU A 118 2.12 4.84 -13.68
CA GLU A 118 2.24 3.82 -14.73
C GLU A 118 3.05 2.61 -14.27
N ARG A 119 4.18 2.83 -13.58
CA ARG A 119 5.04 1.74 -13.10
C ARG A 119 4.38 0.90 -12.02
N ALA A 120 3.62 1.51 -11.12
CA ALA A 120 2.88 0.81 -10.08
C ALA A 120 1.62 0.11 -10.63
N GLY A 121 1.06 0.62 -11.73
CA GLY A 121 -0.19 0.14 -12.31
C GLY A 121 -1.40 0.72 -11.60
N PHE A 122 -1.32 1.95 -11.09
CA PHE A 122 -2.46 2.63 -10.48
C PHE A 122 -3.44 3.13 -11.55
N ASP A 123 -4.71 2.75 -11.43
CA ASP A 123 -5.78 3.13 -12.35
C ASP A 123 -6.53 4.39 -11.89
N PHE A 124 -6.64 4.58 -10.57
CA PHE A 124 -7.28 5.72 -9.93
C PHE A 124 -6.66 5.98 -8.55
N ALA A 125 -7.00 7.11 -7.93
CA ALA A 125 -6.60 7.41 -6.56
C ALA A 125 -7.80 7.44 -5.62
N VAL A 126 -7.58 7.01 -4.39
CA VAL A 126 -8.42 7.29 -3.23
C VAL A 126 -7.60 8.16 -2.28
N ALA A 127 -8.06 9.39 -2.04
CA ALA A 127 -7.37 10.37 -1.23
C ALA A 127 -8.26 10.75 -0.03
N GLU A 128 -7.73 10.60 1.17
CA GLU A 128 -8.37 11.06 2.40
C GLU A 128 -8.09 12.54 2.61
N GLU A 129 -9.14 13.32 2.88
CA GLU A 129 -9.07 14.72 3.33
C GLU A 129 -8.26 15.65 2.42
N CYS A 130 -8.15 15.37 1.11
CA CYS A 130 -7.33 16.19 0.23
C CYS A 130 -7.82 17.65 0.15
N GLN A 131 -9.10 17.91 0.42
CA GLN A 131 -9.65 19.26 0.49
C GLN A 131 -9.15 20.00 1.73
N VAL A 132 -9.02 19.30 2.87
CA VAL A 132 -8.55 19.86 4.14
C VAL A 132 -7.09 20.27 4.04
N TYR A 133 -6.26 19.43 3.39
CA TYR A 133 -4.81 19.67 3.26
C TYR A 133 -4.42 20.40 1.96
N SER A 134 -5.38 20.80 1.13
CA SER A 134 -5.13 21.46 -0.17
C SER A 134 -4.31 20.62 -1.16
N GLU A 135 -4.49 19.29 -1.14
CA GLU A 135 -3.71 18.31 -1.91
C GLU A 135 -4.46 17.80 -3.16
N CYS A 136 -5.76 18.09 -3.30
CA CYS A 136 -6.57 17.49 -4.38
C CYS A 136 -6.01 17.75 -5.79
N ALA A 137 -5.41 18.93 -6.02
CA ALA A 137 -4.81 19.27 -7.31
C ALA A 137 -3.65 18.32 -7.68
N ALA A 138 -2.87 17.85 -6.69
CA ALA A 138 -1.78 16.91 -6.90
C ALA A 138 -2.33 15.58 -7.46
N TYR A 139 -3.43 15.08 -6.90
CA TYR A 139 -4.11 13.88 -7.40
C TYR A 139 -4.74 14.10 -8.78
N THR A 140 -5.55 15.15 -8.96
CA THR A 140 -6.26 15.38 -10.23
C THR A 140 -5.32 15.69 -11.39
N SER A 141 -4.14 16.25 -11.13
CA SER A 141 -3.12 16.47 -12.16
C SER A 141 -2.59 15.16 -12.77
N VAL A 142 -2.63 14.09 -11.99
CA VAL A 142 -2.15 12.76 -12.38
C VAL A 142 -3.28 11.89 -12.89
N TYR A 143 -4.45 11.93 -12.26
CA TYR A 143 -5.56 10.98 -12.51
C TYR A 143 -6.76 11.60 -13.24
N GLY A 144 -6.79 12.92 -13.42
CA GLY A 144 -7.95 13.63 -13.95
C GLY A 144 -9.16 13.44 -13.04
N ARG A 145 -10.25 12.90 -13.61
CA ARG A 145 -11.50 12.62 -12.88
C ARG A 145 -11.49 11.30 -12.10
N HIS A 146 -10.44 10.51 -12.18
CA HIS A 146 -10.32 9.22 -11.51
C HIS A 146 -9.73 9.38 -10.10
N VAL A 147 -10.34 10.26 -9.31
CA VAL A 147 -9.99 10.50 -7.91
C VAL A 147 -11.25 10.37 -7.08
N LEU A 148 -11.21 9.50 -6.08
CA LEU A 148 -12.21 9.42 -5.04
C LEU A 148 -11.65 10.15 -3.81
N GLU A 149 -12.31 11.23 -3.43
CA GLU A 149 -12.00 11.96 -2.20
C GLU A 149 -12.95 11.51 -1.11
N ILE A 150 -12.40 11.27 0.08
CA ILE A 150 -13.13 10.79 1.26
C ILE A 150 -12.75 11.57 2.51
#